data_AF-A0A124HV80-F1
#
_entry.id   AF-A0A124HV80-F1
#
_cell.length_a   1.000
_cell.length_b   1.000
_cell.length_c   1.000
_cell.angle_alpha   90.00
_cell.angle_beta   90.00
_cell.angle_gamma   90.00
#
_symmetry.space_group_name_H-M   'P 1'
#
loop_
_entity.id
_entity.type
_entity.pdbx_description
1 polymer ?
#
loop_
_entity_poly.entity_id
_entity_poly.type
_entity_poly.pdbx_seq_one_letter_code
_entity_poly.pdbx_strand_id
1 'polypeptide(L)'
;MSTLSPTGAAILAEHEDGVVTGHAAAMARLRADSLVVPHHDGSGAHRMTAAGRRALKQWQDEHGDAPPVASAPAVLRKLPARQHEAVITAARRPDQLVAGRDDEAYHKGEPWFLGTTLRAVHNAGYAGIRPQPYDDGPVTWEETGRSLYLTPLGRQYARQRGNVDVRRRRVVIIACGSEKRPIPPGQRQGWPAGELYVGQYHRSLRAAADALTHHSLIRIMSARHGLVPLTRPLHPYDVTIGDEKAVTAERMTRDTAALGLDDADVIFLGGQEYAALLRPSVPHLLTPLTGGMGEHRGLCKQACEHSALRESWWKQAASGFEEHTTAG
;
A
#
# COMPACT_ATOMS: atom_id res chain seq x y z
N MET A 1 32.84 -0.39 10.50
CA MET A 1 32.55 -1.78 10.91
C MET A 1 31.12 -2.07 10.49
N SER A 2 30.87 -3.09 9.65
CA SER A 2 29.48 -3.46 9.29
C SER A 2 28.77 -3.95 10.54
N THR A 3 27.69 -3.29 10.92
CA THR A 3 26.82 -3.73 12.02
C THR A 3 26.03 -4.94 11.55
N LEU A 4 26.13 -6.05 12.28
CA LEU A 4 25.40 -7.27 11.98
C LEU A 4 23.89 -7.02 12.19
N SER A 5 23.09 -7.19 11.14
CA SER A 5 21.62 -7.07 11.27
C SER A 5 21.05 -8.17 12.18
N PRO A 6 19.90 -7.98 12.85
CA PRO A 6 19.27 -9.02 13.68
C PRO A 6 19.05 -10.35 12.92
N THR A 7 18.62 -10.30 11.67
CA THR A 7 18.47 -11.50 10.82
C THR A 7 19.82 -12.18 10.54
N GLY A 8 20.88 -11.40 10.32
CA GLY A 8 22.23 -11.95 10.17
C GLY A 8 22.75 -12.59 11.45
N ALA A 9 22.48 -11.97 12.60
CA ALA A 9 22.83 -12.52 13.91
C ALA A 9 22.10 -13.85 14.18
N ALA A 10 20.79 -13.92 13.91
CA ALA A 10 20.01 -15.15 14.05
C ALA A 10 20.56 -16.29 13.17
N ILE A 11 20.81 -16.02 11.89
CA ILE A 11 21.37 -17.02 10.95
C ILE A 11 22.75 -17.52 11.43
N LEU A 12 23.62 -16.64 11.92
CA LEU A 12 24.92 -17.07 12.41
C LEU A 12 24.83 -17.81 13.76
N ALA A 13 23.91 -17.43 14.64
CA ALA A 13 23.70 -18.06 15.94
C ALA A 13 23.13 -19.48 15.85
N GLU A 14 22.28 -19.77 14.87
CA GLU A 14 21.69 -21.10 14.66
C GLU A 14 22.71 -22.16 14.18
N HIS A 15 23.94 -21.76 13.84
CA HIS A 15 24.94 -22.60 13.18
C HIS A 15 26.29 -22.59 13.93
N GLU A 16 26.29 -23.11 15.16
CA GLU A 16 27.48 -23.20 16.03
C GLU A 16 28.63 -24.05 15.47
N ASP A 17 28.31 -25.02 14.61
CA ASP A 17 29.29 -25.84 13.89
C ASP A 17 30.04 -25.08 12.78
N GLY A 18 29.65 -23.82 12.55
CA GLY A 18 30.22 -22.94 11.55
C GLY A 18 29.75 -23.22 10.13
N VAL A 19 28.78 -24.13 9.92
CA VAL A 19 28.16 -24.40 8.62
C VAL A 19 26.84 -23.65 8.53
N VAL A 20 26.87 -22.52 7.83
CA VAL A 20 25.75 -21.59 7.70
C VAL A 20 24.94 -21.91 6.45
N THR A 21 23.63 -22.10 6.65
CA THR A 21 22.65 -22.22 5.56
C THR A 21 21.57 -21.16 5.71
N GLY A 22 20.91 -20.78 4.61
CA GLY A 22 19.89 -19.74 4.68
C GLY A 22 19.36 -19.31 3.32
N HIS A 23 18.39 -18.40 3.34
CA HIS A 23 17.81 -17.83 2.12
C HIS A 23 18.88 -17.13 1.26
N ALA A 24 18.84 -17.32 -0.07
CA ALA A 24 19.87 -16.84 -0.99
C ALA A 24 20.20 -15.35 -0.84
N ALA A 25 19.18 -14.50 -0.64
CA ALA A 25 19.37 -13.06 -0.41
C ALA A 25 20.11 -12.74 0.90
N ALA A 26 19.84 -13.48 1.97
CA ALA A 26 20.55 -13.31 3.24
C ALA A 26 22.00 -13.78 3.12
N MET A 27 22.23 -14.91 2.45
CA MET A 27 23.57 -15.43 2.18
C MET A 27 24.39 -14.49 1.28
N ALA A 28 23.78 -13.89 0.27
CA ALA A 28 24.43 -12.90 -0.57
C ALA A 28 24.91 -11.68 0.24
N ARG A 29 24.11 -11.22 1.20
CA ARG A 29 24.46 -10.10 2.08
C ARG A 29 25.57 -10.46 3.06
N LEU A 30 25.45 -11.59 3.75
CA LEU A 30 26.49 -12.08 4.66
C LEU A 30 27.84 -12.29 3.94
N ARG A 31 27.79 -12.73 2.68
CA ARG A 31 28.98 -12.89 1.83
C ARG A 31 29.57 -11.54 1.41
N ALA A 32 28.74 -10.56 1.05
CA ALA A 32 29.19 -9.21 0.72
C ALA A 32 29.93 -8.56 1.90
N ASP A 33 29.47 -8.83 3.13
CA ASP A 33 30.11 -8.39 4.38
C ASP A 33 31.29 -9.28 4.82
N SER A 34 31.69 -10.29 4.01
CA SER A 34 32.76 -11.25 4.33
C SER A 34 32.56 -12.03 5.64
N LEU A 35 31.32 -12.20 6.08
CA LEU A 35 30.96 -12.92 7.31
C LEU A 35 30.86 -14.43 7.09
N VAL A 36 30.60 -14.84 5.86
CA VAL A 36 30.53 -16.25 5.42
C VAL A 36 31.26 -16.44 4.09
N VAL A 37 31.78 -17.64 3.85
CA VAL A 37 32.42 -18.04 2.57
C VAL A 37 31.77 -19.31 2.04
N PRO A 38 31.71 -19.56 0.72
CA PRO A 38 31.15 -20.79 0.19
C PRO A 38 31.85 -22.05 0.74
N HIS A 39 31.06 -23.08 1.06
CA HIS A 39 31.58 -24.39 1.42
C HIS A 39 31.79 -25.23 0.15
N HIS A 40 32.95 -25.90 0.00
CA HIS A 40 33.37 -26.53 -1.26
C HIS A 40 32.82 -27.95 -1.46
N ASP A 41 31.87 -28.41 -0.65
CA ASP A 41 31.28 -29.75 -0.74
C ASP A 41 30.11 -29.86 -1.75
N GLY A 42 29.78 -28.78 -2.45
CA GLY A 42 28.68 -28.76 -3.42
C GLY A 42 27.28 -28.71 -2.78
N SER A 43 27.17 -28.62 -1.45
CA SER A 43 25.88 -28.58 -0.74
C SER A 43 25.16 -27.23 -0.84
N GLY A 44 25.85 -26.18 -1.32
CA GLY A 44 25.37 -24.80 -1.26
C GLY A 44 25.47 -24.17 0.15
N ALA A 45 26.01 -24.90 1.13
CA ALA A 45 26.32 -24.36 2.45
C ALA A 45 27.47 -23.34 2.39
N HIS A 46 27.55 -22.51 3.42
CA HIS A 46 28.64 -21.58 3.62
C HIS A 46 29.34 -21.87 4.94
N ARG A 47 30.61 -21.48 5.06
CA ARG A 47 31.36 -21.53 6.30
C ARG A 47 31.42 -20.15 6.93
N MET A 48 31.11 -20.05 8.21
CA MET A 48 31.26 -18.81 8.98
C MET A 48 32.75 -18.45 9.11
N THR A 49 33.09 -17.21 8.73
CA THR A 49 34.47 -16.71 8.84
C THR A 49 34.79 -16.30 10.28
N ALA A 50 36.07 -16.05 10.57
CA ALA A 50 36.47 -15.45 11.84
C ALA A 50 35.86 -14.05 12.04
N ALA A 51 35.62 -13.30 10.95
CA ALA A 51 34.92 -12.02 11.00
C ALA A 51 33.44 -12.21 11.36
N GLY A 52 32.78 -13.22 10.78
CA GLY A 52 31.41 -13.63 11.14
C GLY A 52 31.25 -13.94 12.64
N ARG A 53 32.15 -14.75 13.20
CA ARG A 53 32.15 -15.08 14.64
C ARG A 53 32.34 -13.85 15.53
N ARG A 54 33.26 -12.94 15.18
CA ARG A 54 33.46 -11.69 15.93
C ARG A 54 32.25 -10.77 15.86
N ALA A 55 31.66 -10.63 14.67
CA ALA A 55 30.47 -9.81 14.49
C ALA A 55 29.27 -10.36 15.29
N LEU A 56 29.09 -11.69 15.31
CA LEU A 56 28.07 -12.34 16.13
C LEU A 56 28.30 -12.10 17.62
N LYS A 57 29.53 -12.32 18.11
CA LYS A 57 29.88 -12.11 19.52
C LYS A 57 29.65 -10.66 19.96
N GLN A 58 30.10 -9.70 19.13
CA GLN A 58 29.87 -8.28 19.40
C GLN A 58 28.38 -7.95 19.45
N TRP A 59 27.59 -8.48 18.52
CA TRP A 59 26.15 -8.29 18.51
C TRP A 59 25.50 -8.84 19.79
N GLN A 60 25.92 -10.02 20.25
CA GLN A 60 25.45 -10.64 21.51
C GLN A 60 25.86 -9.81 22.75
N ASP A 61 27.08 -9.26 22.77
CA ASP A 61 27.52 -8.38 23.86
C ASP A 61 26.67 -7.11 23.95
N GLU A 62 26.20 -6.60 22.82
CA GLU A 62 25.36 -5.39 22.74
C GLU A 62 23.87 -5.67 23.05
N HIS A 63 23.37 -6.89 22.79
CA HIS A 63 21.93 -7.20 22.79
C HIS A 63 21.50 -8.39 23.67
N GLY A 64 22.44 -9.08 24.34
CA GLY A 64 22.23 -10.30 25.12
C GLY A 64 22.46 -11.61 24.34
N ASP A 65 22.57 -12.73 25.06
CA ASP A 65 22.92 -14.05 24.50
C ASP A 65 21.85 -14.65 23.59
N ALA A 66 20.60 -14.22 23.74
CA ALA A 66 19.51 -14.65 22.86
C ALA A 66 19.37 -13.62 21.72
N PRO A 67 19.67 -13.96 20.45
CA PRO A 67 19.14 -13.16 19.37
C PRO A 67 17.62 -13.10 19.57
N PRO A 68 16.95 -11.94 19.36
CA PRO A 68 15.53 -11.99 19.16
C PRO A 68 15.39 -12.99 18.01
N VAL A 69 14.76 -14.12 18.30
CA VAL A 69 14.22 -14.99 17.28
C VAL A 69 13.22 -14.08 16.59
N ALA A 70 13.68 -13.30 15.62
CA ALA A 70 12.85 -12.75 14.58
C ALA A 70 12.37 -14.01 13.89
N SER A 71 11.35 -14.64 14.47
CA SER A 71 10.78 -15.90 14.06
C SER A 71 10.67 -15.79 12.56
N ALA A 72 11.58 -16.46 11.85
CA ALA A 72 11.62 -16.35 10.40
C ALA A 72 10.18 -16.65 9.99
N PRO A 73 9.48 -15.69 9.35
CA PRO A 73 8.04 -15.78 9.25
C PRO A 73 7.71 -17.12 8.63
N ALA A 74 7.00 -17.95 9.41
CA ALA A 74 6.81 -19.36 9.09
C ALA A 74 6.48 -19.49 7.60
N VAL A 75 7.25 -20.30 6.87
CA VAL A 75 7.12 -20.39 5.42
C VAL A 75 5.68 -20.79 5.10
N LEU A 76 4.92 -19.86 4.51
CA LEU A 76 3.47 -20.01 4.36
C LEU A 76 3.16 -21.20 3.45
N ARG A 77 2.23 -22.08 3.82
CA ARG A 77 1.87 -23.25 3.01
C ARG A 77 1.42 -22.83 1.62
N LYS A 78 1.91 -23.51 0.58
CA LYS A 78 1.51 -23.22 -0.80
C LYS A 78 0.02 -23.54 -1.01
N LEU A 79 -0.75 -22.55 -1.43
CA LEU A 79 -2.13 -22.69 -1.92
C LEU A 79 -2.23 -23.60 -3.16
N PRO A 80 -3.41 -24.19 -3.42
CA PRO A 80 -3.67 -24.84 -4.70
C PRO A 80 -3.53 -23.85 -5.87
N ALA A 81 -3.31 -24.39 -7.08
CA ALA A 81 -2.85 -23.61 -8.25
C ALA A 81 -3.71 -22.36 -8.54
N ARG A 82 -5.04 -22.48 -8.54
CA ARG A 82 -5.95 -21.36 -8.85
C ARG A 82 -5.91 -20.25 -7.79
N GLN A 83 -5.90 -20.61 -6.51
CA GLN A 83 -5.83 -19.65 -5.41
C GLN A 83 -4.45 -18.99 -5.35
N HIS A 84 -3.39 -19.75 -5.63
CA HIS A 84 -2.04 -19.21 -5.78
C HIS A 84 -2.02 -18.16 -6.89
N GLU A 85 -2.49 -18.51 -8.10
CA GLU A 85 -2.56 -17.59 -9.23
C GLU A 85 -3.37 -16.34 -8.91
N ALA A 86 -4.53 -16.47 -8.26
CA ALA A 86 -5.36 -15.34 -7.85
C ALA A 86 -4.61 -14.36 -6.94
N VAL A 87 -3.89 -14.86 -5.92
CA VAL A 87 -3.10 -14.00 -5.01
C VAL A 87 -1.91 -13.36 -5.73
N ILE A 88 -1.21 -14.09 -6.61
CA ILE A 88 -0.06 -13.55 -7.35
C ILE A 88 -0.51 -12.50 -8.38
N THR A 89 -1.61 -12.74 -9.08
CA THR A 89 -2.20 -11.78 -10.02
C THR A 89 -2.63 -10.52 -9.28
N ALA A 90 -3.36 -10.65 -8.16
CA ALA A 90 -3.72 -9.50 -7.34
C ALA A 90 -2.49 -8.72 -6.86
N ALA A 91 -1.43 -9.41 -6.40
CA ALA A 91 -0.21 -8.75 -5.90
C ALA A 91 0.54 -7.94 -6.96
N ARG A 92 0.35 -8.26 -8.25
CA ARG A 92 0.92 -7.51 -9.38
C ARG A 92 0.07 -6.33 -9.81
N ARG A 93 -1.20 -6.27 -9.40
CA ARG A 93 -2.09 -5.15 -9.71
C ARG A 93 -1.79 -3.97 -8.78
N PRO A 94 -1.87 -2.71 -9.26
CA PRO A 94 -1.75 -1.54 -8.41
C PRO A 94 -2.77 -1.52 -7.26
N ASP A 95 -4.02 -1.91 -7.55
CA ASP A 95 -5.14 -1.92 -6.61
C ASP A 95 -5.15 -3.11 -5.64
N GLN A 96 -4.32 -4.13 -5.91
CA GLN A 96 -4.19 -5.35 -5.10
C GLN A 96 -5.52 -6.06 -4.83
N LEU A 97 -6.42 -6.00 -5.81
CA LEU A 97 -7.70 -6.68 -5.75
C LEU A 97 -7.58 -8.11 -6.26
N VAL A 98 -8.00 -9.06 -5.43
CA VAL A 98 -8.47 -10.35 -5.91
C VAL A 98 -9.87 -10.12 -6.43
N ALA A 99 -9.95 -10.17 -7.74
CA ALA A 99 -11.05 -9.58 -8.47
C ALA A 99 -12.35 -10.42 -8.31
N GLY A 100 -13.45 -9.72 -8.02
CA GLY A 100 -14.79 -10.26 -7.82
C GLY A 100 -15.75 -9.83 -8.92
N ARG A 101 -17.07 -9.96 -8.69
CA ARG A 101 -18.13 -9.63 -9.67
C ARG A 101 -18.17 -8.16 -10.09
N ASP A 102 -17.59 -7.29 -9.27
CA ASP A 102 -17.50 -5.85 -9.48
C ASP A 102 -16.20 -5.42 -10.21
N ASP A 103 -15.33 -6.37 -10.57
CA ASP A 103 -14.12 -6.11 -11.35
C ASP A 103 -14.33 -6.38 -12.84
N GLU A 104 -13.70 -5.56 -13.69
CA GLU A 104 -13.79 -5.72 -15.15
C GLU A 104 -13.28 -7.09 -15.62
N ALA A 105 -12.26 -7.65 -14.94
CA ALA A 105 -11.71 -8.94 -15.32
C ALA A 105 -12.68 -10.12 -15.05
N TYR A 106 -13.67 -9.96 -14.17
CA TYR A 106 -14.78 -10.91 -14.07
C TYR A 106 -15.61 -10.93 -15.34
N HIS A 107 -15.94 -9.75 -15.88
CA HIS A 107 -16.73 -9.62 -17.11
C HIS A 107 -15.96 -10.09 -18.36
N LYS A 108 -14.63 -10.12 -18.30
CA LYS A 108 -13.76 -10.70 -19.34
C LYS A 108 -13.67 -12.23 -19.28
N GLY A 109 -14.28 -12.87 -18.27
CA GLY A 109 -14.35 -14.32 -18.14
C GLY A 109 -13.02 -14.98 -17.78
N GLU A 110 -12.13 -14.26 -17.08
CA GLU A 110 -10.86 -14.85 -16.67
C GLU A 110 -11.10 -16.04 -15.69
N PRO A 111 -10.32 -17.13 -15.80
CA PRO A 111 -10.64 -18.41 -15.16
C PRO A 111 -10.46 -18.47 -13.64
N TRP A 112 -9.77 -17.48 -13.03
CA TRP A 112 -9.49 -17.44 -11.59
C TRP A 112 -10.61 -16.81 -10.74
N PHE A 113 -11.70 -16.36 -11.37
CA PHE A 113 -12.83 -15.64 -10.76
C PHE A 113 -13.92 -16.52 -10.14
N LEU A 114 -13.66 -17.81 -9.96
CA LEU A 114 -14.63 -18.72 -9.37
C LEU A 114 -14.86 -18.38 -7.90
N GLY A 115 -16.12 -18.36 -7.45
CA GLY A 115 -16.46 -18.11 -6.04
C GLY A 115 -15.75 -19.07 -5.07
N THR A 116 -15.46 -20.30 -5.50
CA THR A 116 -14.65 -21.26 -4.71
C THR A 116 -13.20 -20.81 -4.52
N THR A 117 -12.61 -20.11 -5.50
CA THR A 117 -11.29 -19.50 -5.39
C THR A 117 -11.32 -18.36 -4.37
N LEU A 118 -12.27 -17.42 -4.50
CA LEU A 118 -12.43 -16.29 -3.59
C LEU A 118 -12.65 -16.76 -2.15
N ARG A 119 -13.53 -17.74 -1.93
CA ARG A 119 -13.75 -18.37 -0.62
C ARG A 119 -12.46 -18.88 -0.01
N ALA A 120 -11.70 -19.65 -0.76
CA ALA A 120 -10.49 -20.29 -0.27
C ALA A 120 -9.39 -19.27 0.04
N VAL A 121 -9.25 -18.22 -0.77
CA VAL A 121 -8.31 -17.12 -0.51
C VAL A 121 -8.74 -16.32 0.72
N HIS A 122 -10.04 -16.03 0.87
CA HIS A 122 -10.59 -15.33 2.02
C HIS A 122 -10.43 -16.12 3.33
N ASN A 123 -10.84 -17.40 3.34
CA ASN A 123 -10.75 -18.26 4.51
C ASN A 123 -9.30 -18.52 4.96
N ALA A 124 -8.36 -18.47 4.02
CA ALA A 124 -6.93 -18.55 4.33
C ALA A 124 -6.34 -17.22 4.87
N GLY A 125 -7.16 -16.16 4.95
CA GLY A 125 -6.75 -14.84 5.45
C GLY A 125 -5.90 -14.03 4.47
N TYR A 126 -5.75 -14.46 3.21
CA TYR A 126 -4.90 -13.78 2.23
C TYR A 126 -5.58 -12.58 1.55
N ALA A 127 -6.92 -12.56 1.52
CA ALA A 127 -7.68 -11.41 1.04
C ALA A 127 -8.95 -11.19 1.88
N GLY A 128 -9.37 -9.94 2.02
CA GLY A 128 -10.52 -9.55 2.83
C GLY A 128 -11.47 -8.63 2.09
N ILE A 129 -12.75 -8.75 2.39
CA ILE A 129 -13.75 -7.76 1.96
C ILE A 129 -13.56 -6.47 2.76
N ARG A 130 -13.76 -5.33 2.11
CA ARG A 130 -13.84 -4.03 2.79
C ARG A 130 -15.30 -3.59 2.89
N PRO A 131 -15.70 -2.93 3.99
CA PRO A 131 -17.04 -2.38 4.11
C PRO A 131 -17.29 -1.36 3.00
N GLN A 132 -18.53 -1.12 2.60
CA GLN A 132 -18.90 -0.02 1.71
C GLN A 132 -19.78 0.98 2.44
N PRO A 133 -19.83 2.25 2.01
CA PRO A 133 -20.61 3.28 2.72
C PRO A 133 -22.12 3.00 2.75
N TYR A 134 -22.60 2.09 1.91
CA TYR A 134 -23.99 1.66 1.76
C TYR A 134 -24.28 0.27 2.36
N ASP A 135 -23.31 -0.36 3.02
CA ASP A 135 -23.56 -1.61 3.73
C ASP A 135 -24.32 -1.33 5.03
N ASP A 136 -25.43 -2.04 5.28
CA ASP A 136 -26.25 -1.90 6.49
C ASP A 136 -25.74 -2.76 7.67
N GLY A 137 -24.48 -3.22 7.60
CA GLY A 137 -23.85 -4.04 8.62
C GLY A 137 -22.61 -4.79 8.11
N PRO A 138 -22.05 -5.71 8.91
CA PRO A 138 -21.02 -6.63 8.44
C PRO A 138 -21.54 -7.45 7.27
N VAL A 139 -20.77 -7.49 6.18
CA VAL A 139 -21.11 -8.26 4.99
C VAL A 139 -20.00 -9.22 4.64
N THR A 140 -20.39 -10.36 4.11
CA THR A 140 -19.46 -11.38 3.60
C THR A 140 -19.25 -11.21 2.11
N TRP A 141 -18.16 -11.81 1.60
CA TRP A 141 -17.96 -11.84 0.16
C TRP A 141 -18.98 -12.78 -0.50
N GLU A 142 -19.45 -13.84 0.17
CA GLU A 142 -20.49 -14.74 -0.36
C GLU A 142 -21.77 -13.98 -0.72
N GLU A 143 -22.19 -13.05 0.13
CA GLU A 143 -23.41 -12.26 -0.07
C GLU A 143 -23.26 -11.25 -1.21
N THR A 144 -22.09 -10.62 -1.30
CA THR A 144 -21.90 -9.45 -2.17
C THR A 144 -21.23 -9.80 -3.51
N GLY A 145 -20.43 -10.85 -3.54
CA GLY A 145 -19.57 -11.22 -4.67
C GLY A 145 -18.50 -10.18 -5.00
N ARG A 146 -18.25 -9.19 -4.13
CA ARG A 146 -17.30 -8.10 -4.36
C ARG A 146 -15.86 -8.57 -4.37
N SER A 147 -15.00 -7.76 -4.98
CA SER A 147 -13.56 -7.94 -4.97
C SER A 147 -13.00 -7.92 -3.54
N LEU A 148 -11.95 -8.70 -3.32
CA LEU A 148 -11.25 -8.77 -2.04
C LEU A 148 -9.92 -8.03 -2.13
N TYR A 149 -9.55 -7.32 -1.08
CA TYR A 149 -8.24 -6.68 -0.97
C TYR A 149 -7.22 -7.64 -0.38
N LEU A 150 -6.01 -7.70 -0.95
CA LEU A 150 -4.93 -8.43 -0.30
C LEU A 150 -4.67 -7.90 1.11
N THR A 151 -4.60 -8.81 2.07
CA THR A 151 -4.22 -8.51 3.46
C THR A 151 -2.69 -8.44 3.59
N PRO A 152 -2.14 -8.03 4.76
CA PRO A 152 -0.71 -8.18 5.04
C PRO A 152 -0.21 -9.61 4.82
N LEU A 153 -0.99 -10.62 5.23
CA LEU A 153 -0.69 -12.03 5.03
C LEU A 153 -0.70 -12.43 3.54
N GLY A 154 -1.64 -11.90 2.75
CA GLY A 154 -1.69 -12.11 1.30
C GLY A 154 -0.48 -11.56 0.57
N ARG A 155 -0.05 -10.34 0.94
CA ARG A 155 1.19 -9.75 0.41
C ARG A 155 2.42 -10.55 0.81
N GLN A 156 2.50 -11.00 2.05
CA GLN A 156 3.58 -11.87 2.52
C GLN A 156 3.63 -13.19 1.75
N TYR A 157 2.47 -13.82 1.51
CA TYR A 157 2.37 -15.02 0.67
C TYR A 157 2.91 -14.76 -0.74
N ALA A 158 2.51 -13.65 -1.37
CA ALA A 158 2.95 -13.31 -2.72
C ALA A 158 4.48 -13.11 -2.81
N ARG A 159 5.10 -12.49 -1.79
CA ARG A 159 6.57 -12.39 -1.69
C ARG A 159 7.23 -13.77 -1.58
N GLN A 160 6.78 -14.59 -0.64
CA GLN A 160 7.41 -15.89 -0.35
C GLN A 160 7.18 -16.94 -1.45
N ARG A 161 5.98 -16.97 -2.04
CA ARG A 161 5.57 -18.05 -2.96
C ARG A 161 5.50 -17.63 -4.41
N GLY A 162 5.28 -16.35 -4.69
CA GLY A 162 5.21 -15.82 -6.06
C GLY A 162 6.43 -15.01 -6.48
N ASN A 163 7.38 -14.77 -5.58
CA ASN A 163 8.52 -13.88 -5.80
C ASN A 163 8.08 -12.49 -6.33
N VAL A 164 6.96 -11.99 -5.82
CA VAL A 164 6.43 -10.66 -6.20
C VAL A 164 6.87 -9.65 -5.14
N ASP A 165 7.56 -8.59 -5.57
CA ASP A 165 7.87 -7.44 -4.72
C ASP A 165 6.62 -6.55 -4.53
N VAL A 166 5.65 -7.08 -3.79
CA VAL A 166 4.42 -6.37 -3.47
C VAL A 166 4.60 -5.57 -2.18
N ARG A 167 4.22 -4.29 -2.22
CA ARG A 167 4.16 -3.37 -1.07
C ARG A 167 2.71 -3.05 -0.71
N ARG A 168 2.46 -2.21 0.29
CA ARG A 168 1.11 -1.65 0.49
C ARG A 168 0.68 -0.83 -0.73
N ARG A 169 -0.63 -0.66 -0.89
CA ARG A 169 -1.18 0.20 -1.95
C ARG A 169 -0.73 1.64 -1.70
N ARG A 170 -0.32 2.33 -2.76
CA ARG A 170 0.12 3.73 -2.75
C ARG A 170 -1.04 4.62 -3.19
N VAL A 171 -1.87 5.05 -2.26
CA VAL A 171 -3.10 5.83 -2.55
C VAL A 171 -2.77 7.32 -2.49
N VAL A 172 -3.20 8.06 -3.51
CA VAL A 172 -3.08 9.52 -3.53
C VAL A 172 -4.47 10.14 -3.48
N ILE A 173 -4.68 11.01 -2.50
CA ILE A 173 -5.90 11.81 -2.38
C ILE A 173 -5.55 13.24 -2.76
N ILE A 174 -6.36 13.86 -3.63
CA ILE A 174 -6.19 15.28 -4.02
C ILE A 174 -7.42 16.07 -3.62
N ALA A 175 -7.24 17.33 -3.20
CA ALA A 175 -8.36 18.23 -2.97
C ALA A 175 -9.12 18.53 -4.27
N CYS A 176 -10.44 18.71 -4.16
CA CYS A 176 -11.25 19.21 -5.27
C CYS A 176 -10.89 20.66 -5.65
N GLY A 177 -11.42 21.15 -6.77
CA GLY A 177 -11.27 22.55 -7.21
C GLY A 177 -12.57 23.36 -7.07
N SER A 178 -12.44 24.67 -6.88
CA SER A 178 -13.57 25.61 -6.93
C SER A 178 -14.12 25.73 -8.36
N GLU A 179 -13.24 25.98 -9.32
CA GLU A 179 -13.55 26.07 -10.75
C GLU A 179 -13.92 24.70 -11.35
N LYS A 180 -15.12 24.61 -11.94
CA LYS A 180 -15.69 23.39 -12.51
C LYS A 180 -16.17 23.64 -13.93
N ARG A 181 -16.07 22.62 -14.79
CA ARG A 181 -16.63 22.68 -16.15
C ARG A 181 -18.14 22.89 -16.08
N PRO A 182 -18.73 23.82 -16.85
CA PRO A 182 -20.18 23.89 -16.97
C PRO A 182 -20.73 22.63 -17.64
N ILE A 183 -22.02 22.35 -17.44
CA ILE A 183 -22.74 21.31 -18.19
C ILE A 183 -23.30 21.96 -19.46
N PRO A 184 -22.91 21.49 -20.66
CA PRO A 184 -23.49 21.97 -21.91
C PRO A 184 -25.01 21.80 -21.95
N PRO A 185 -25.76 22.70 -22.61
CA PRO A 185 -27.19 22.53 -22.81
C PRO A 185 -27.51 21.16 -23.43
N GLY A 186 -28.48 20.46 -22.84
CA GLY A 186 -28.91 19.13 -23.31
C GLY A 186 -28.09 17.95 -22.76
N GLN A 187 -26.93 18.18 -22.14
CA GLN A 187 -26.17 17.12 -21.51
C GLN A 187 -26.78 16.76 -20.14
N ARG A 188 -27.27 15.52 -20.00
CA ARG A 188 -27.85 15.02 -18.74
C ARG A 188 -26.82 14.42 -17.79
N GLN A 189 -25.72 13.88 -18.30
CA GLN A 189 -24.70 13.23 -17.49
C GLN A 189 -23.66 14.24 -16.99
N GLY A 190 -23.23 14.09 -15.75
CA GLY A 190 -22.10 14.84 -15.20
C GLY A 190 -20.78 14.56 -15.90
N TRP A 191 -19.73 15.29 -15.52
CA TRP A 191 -18.36 15.04 -15.97
C TRP A 191 -17.69 13.99 -15.09
N PRO A 192 -16.80 13.13 -15.60
CA PRO A 192 -15.90 12.36 -14.75
C PRO A 192 -15.20 13.30 -13.75
N ALA A 193 -15.13 12.92 -12.48
CA ALA A 193 -14.59 13.77 -11.42
C ALA A 193 -13.17 14.27 -11.75
N GLY A 194 -12.35 13.45 -12.41
CA GLY A 194 -11.01 13.80 -12.87
C GLY A 194 -10.96 14.85 -13.99
N GLU A 195 -12.07 15.16 -14.64
CA GLU A 195 -12.20 16.16 -15.70
C GLU A 195 -13.06 17.36 -15.28
N LEU A 196 -13.89 17.20 -14.25
CA LEU A 196 -14.80 18.23 -13.75
C LEU A 196 -14.06 19.49 -13.31
N TYR A 197 -12.99 19.36 -12.54
CA TYR A 197 -12.29 20.48 -11.93
C TYR A 197 -11.23 21.05 -12.87
N VAL A 198 -11.37 22.33 -13.21
CA VAL A 198 -10.53 23.03 -14.20
C VAL A 198 -9.73 24.17 -13.62
N GLY A 199 -9.70 24.33 -12.30
CA GLY A 199 -8.83 25.31 -11.66
C GLY A 199 -7.35 24.97 -11.82
N GLN A 200 -6.49 25.98 -11.95
CA GLN A 200 -5.04 25.78 -12.09
C GLN A 200 -4.45 25.03 -10.90
N TYR A 201 -4.91 25.32 -9.69
CA TYR A 201 -4.48 24.63 -8.48
C TYR A 201 -4.79 23.12 -8.55
N HIS A 202 -6.04 22.74 -8.82
CA HIS A 202 -6.42 21.34 -8.95
C HIS A 202 -5.64 20.61 -10.05
N ARG A 203 -5.45 21.24 -11.21
CA ARG A 203 -4.63 20.65 -12.29
C ARG A 203 -3.20 20.33 -11.83
N SER A 204 -2.58 21.20 -11.03
CA SER A 204 -1.25 20.93 -10.47
C SER A 204 -1.27 19.75 -9.50
N LEU A 205 -2.26 19.66 -8.60
CA LEU A 205 -2.42 18.51 -7.70
C LEU A 205 -2.60 17.21 -8.48
N ARG A 206 -3.46 17.25 -9.52
CA ARG A 206 -3.76 16.09 -10.36
C ARG A 206 -2.53 15.59 -11.10
N ALA A 207 -1.76 16.48 -11.73
CA ALA A 207 -0.53 16.13 -12.43
C ALA A 207 0.49 15.46 -11.49
N ALA A 208 0.67 16.00 -10.28
CA ALA A 208 1.51 15.37 -9.25
C ALA A 208 0.99 13.99 -8.84
N ALA A 209 -0.33 13.84 -8.66
CA ALA A 209 -0.93 12.55 -8.32
C ALA A 209 -0.74 11.49 -9.42
N ASP A 210 -0.90 11.86 -10.70
CA ASP A 210 -0.65 10.98 -11.84
C ASP A 210 0.83 10.55 -11.91
N ALA A 211 1.76 11.40 -11.47
CA ALA A 211 3.18 11.05 -11.38
C ALA A 211 3.52 10.14 -10.17
N LEU A 212 2.71 10.19 -9.11
CA LEU A 212 2.94 9.48 -7.86
C LEU A 212 2.38 8.06 -7.85
N THR A 213 1.26 7.81 -8.54
CA THR A 213 0.57 6.51 -8.49
C THR A 213 -0.28 6.25 -9.74
N HIS A 214 -0.80 5.02 -9.83
CA HIS A 214 -1.71 4.62 -10.89
C HIS A 214 -3.08 5.30 -10.74
N HIS A 215 -3.73 5.66 -11.86
CA HIS A 215 -4.99 6.41 -11.85
C HIS A 215 -6.13 5.74 -11.04
N SER A 216 -6.15 4.40 -10.99
CA SER A 216 -7.13 3.64 -10.18
C SER A 216 -6.95 3.82 -8.66
N LEU A 217 -5.80 4.33 -8.21
CA LEU A 217 -5.46 4.62 -6.82
C LEU A 217 -5.54 6.12 -6.47
N ILE A 218 -5.99 6.95 -7.40
CA ILE A 218 -6.20 8.38 -7.16
C ILE A 218 -7.64 8.61 -6.72
N ARG A 219 -7.83 9.39 -5.65
CA ARG A 219 -9.15 9.82 -5.18
C ARG A 219 -9.20 11.34 -5.11
N ILE A 220 -10.34 11.91 -5.47
CA ILE A 220 -10.61 13.33 -5.22
C ILE A 220 -11.40 13.43 -3.93
N MET A 221 -10.92 14.27 -3.00
CA MET A 221 -11.68 14.67 -1.83
C MET A 221 -12.61 15.82 -2.20
N SER A 222 -13.86 15.48 -2.49
CA SER A 222 -14.93 16.42 -2.81
C SER A 222 -15.61 16.90 -1.54
N ALA A 223 -15.71 18.22 -1.37
CA ALA A 223 -16.45 18.81 -0.25
C ALA A 223 -17.92 18.33 -0.16
N ARG A 224 -18.55 17.97 -1.28
CA ARG A 224 -19.95 17.48 -1.29
C ARG A 224 -20.06 15.96 -1.33
N HIS A 225 -19.13 15.29 -2.00
CA HIS A 225 -19.29 13.88 -2.38
C HIS A 225 -18.34 12.91 -1.68
N GLY A 226 -17.43 13.41 -0.84
CA GLY A 226 -16.49 12.60 -0.09
C GLY A 226 -15.32 12.16 -0.96
N LEU A 227 -14.82 10.94 -0.74
CA LEU A 227 -13.75 10.38 -1.57
C LEU A 227 -14.34 9.74 -2.83
N VAL A 228 -14.00 10.30 -3.99
CA VAL A 228 -14.52 9.83 -5.27
C VAL A 228 -13.41 9.36 -6.20
N PRO A 229 -13.61 8.28 -6.98
CA PRO A 229 -12.68 7.91 -8.04
C PRO A 229 -12.77 8.91 -9.19
N LEU A 230 -11.70 9.00 -9.99
CA LEU A 230 -11.60 9.94 -11.12
C LEU A 230 -12.69 9.74 -12.18
N THR A 231 -13.22 8.53 -12.31
CA THR A 231 -14.22 8.15 -13.30
C THR A 231 -15.66 8.45 -12.87
N ARG A 232 -15.91 8.77 -11.59
CA ARG A 232 -17.27 9.01 -11.10
C ARG A 232 -17.88 10.23 -11.80
N PRO A 233 -19.02 10.10 -12.50
CA PRO A 233 -19.70 11.25 -13.08
C PRO A 233 -20.28 12.17 -11.99
N LEU A 234 -19.99 13.45 -12.07
CA LEU A 234 -20.43 14.48 -11.12
C LEU A 234 -20.93 15.72 -11.87
N HIS A 235 -22.02 16.31 -11.38
CA HIS A 235 -22.43 17.64 -11.83
C HIS A 235 -21.63 18.74 -11.11
N PRO A 236 -21.46 19.91 -11.74
CA PRO A 236 -20.94 21.09 -11.07
C PRO A 236 -21.79 21.40 -9.84
N TYR A 237 -21.12 21.82 -8.77
CA TYR A 237 -21.74 22.18 -7.52
C TYR A 237 -20.95 23.30 -6.87
N ASP A 238 -21.60 24.02 -5.97
CA ASP A 238 -20.99 25.06 -5.15
C ASP A 238 -21.20 24.69 -3.68
N VAL A 239 -20.20 24.00 -3.12
CA VAL A 239 -20.15 23.52 -1.73
C VAL A 239 -18.70 23.56 -1.29
N THR A 240 -18.46 24.21 -0.17
CA THR A 240 -17.18 24.30 0.53
C THR A 240 -17.24 23.49 1.82
N ILE A 241 -16.08 23.11 2.36
CA ILE A 241 -16.03 22.47 3.69
C ILE A 241 -16.63 23.41 4.73
N GLY A 242 -17.50 22.87 5.58
CA GLY A 242 -18.24 23.64 6.60
C GLY A 242 -19.66 24.03 6.18
N ASP A 243 -19.99 23.97 4.89
CA ASP A 243 -21.37 24.18 4.44
C ASP A 243 -22.29 23.05 4.93
N GLU A 244 -23.59 23.32 5.06
CA GLU A 244 -24.60 22.33 5.48
C GLU A 244 -24.60 21.05 4.62
N LYS A 245 -24.31 21.19 3.32
CA LYS A 245 -24.25 20.08 2.37
C LYS A 245 -22.84 19.48 2.22
N ALA A 246 -21.89 19.92 3.03
CA ALA A 246 -20.54 19.41 3.02
C ALA A 246 -20.48 18.01 3.64
N VAL A 247 -19.44 17.26 3.29
CA VAL A 247 -19.17 15.96 3.89
C VAL A 247 -18.76 16.10 5.35
N THR A 248 -19.24 15.18 6.16
CA THR A 248 -18.94 15.11 7.59
C THR A 248 -17.75 14.19 7.87
N ALA A 249 -17.23 14.24 9.10
CA ALA A 249 -16.17 13.35 9.56
C ALA A 249 -16.63 11.87 9.52
N GLU A 250 -17.87 11.58 9.89
CA GLU A 250 -18.43 10.22 9.87
C GLU A 250 -18.53 9.69 8.45
N ARG A 251 -18.87 10.56 7.49
CA ARG A 251 -18.84 10.19 6.07
C ARG A 251 -17.41 9.89 5.62
N MET A 252 -16.44 10.71 6.04
CA MET A 252 -15.04 10.49 5.70
C MET A 252 -14.54 9.15 6.25
N THR A 253 -14.82 8.82 7.51
CA THR A 253 -14.47 7.53 8.13
C THR A 253 -15.02 6.34 7.34
N ARG A 254 -16.27 6.41 6.86
CA ARG A 254 -16.84 5.35 6.02
C ARG A 254 -16.14 5.24 4.67
N ASP A 255 -15.90 6.37 4.00
CA ASP A 255 -15.23 6.39 2.70
C ASP A 255 -13.78 5.86 2.79
N THR A 256 -13.03 6.22 3.85
CA THR A 256 -11.65 5.76 4.05
C THR A 256 -11.58 4.28 4.43
N ALA A 257 -12.49 3.79 5.27
CA ALA A 257 -12.63 2.36 5.57
C ALA A 257 -12.98 1.56 4.31
N ALA A 258 -13.86 2.09 3.46
CA ALA A 258 -14.25 1.41 2.23
C ALA A 258 -13.13 1.29 1.19
N LEU A 259 -12.20 2.23 1.21
CA LEU A 259 -10.99 2.20 0.41
C LEU A 259 -9.85 1.42 1.08
N GLY A 260 -10.05 0.95 2.32
CA GLY A 260 -9.04 0.26 3.13
C GLY A 260 -7.81 1.12 3.38
N LEU A 261 -7.97 2.41 3.64
CA LEU A 261 -6.83 3.32 3.82
C LEU A 261 -6.03 3.05 5.10
N ASP A 262 -6.63 2.30 6.04
CA ASP A 262 -5.99 1.69 7.21
C ASP A 262 -4.91 0.67 6.86
N ASP A 263 -4.86 0.20 5.61
CA ASP A 263 -3.84 -0.72 5.09
C ASP A 263 -3.31 -0.22 3.73
N ALA A 264 -2.91 1.04 3.70
CA ALA A 264 -2.32 1.71 2.54
C ALA A 264 -1.30 2.77 2.97
N ASP A 265 -0.29 3.02 2.13
CA ASP A 265 0.50 4.24 2.24
C ASP A 265 -0.31 5.36 1.57
N VAL A 266 -0.61 6.43 2.30
CA VAL A 266 -1.52 7.48 1.85
C VAL A 266 -0.83 8.84 1.82
N ILE A 267 -0.91 9.50 0.65
CA ILE A 267 -0.48 10.88 0.46
C ILE A 267 -1.71 11.73 0.16
N PHE A 268 -1.87 12.85 0.88
CA PHE A 268 -2.85 13.88 0.55
C PHE A 268 -2.18 15.14 -0.01
N LEU A 269 -2.66 15.58 -1.18
CA LEU A 269 -2.25 16.81 -1.84
C LEU A 269 -3.40 17.81 -1.79
N GLY A 270 -3.31 18.81 -0.91
CA GLY A 270 -4.34 19.84 -0.77
C GLY A 270 -4.10 20.77 0.43
N GLY A 271 -5.10 21.60 0.75
CA GLY A 271 -5.06 22.51 1.89
C GLY A 271 -5.27 21.80 3.24
N GLN A 272 -4.78 22.42 4.31
CA GLN A 272 -4.79 21.82 5.67
C GLN A 272 -6.20 21.56 6.21
N GLU A 273 -7.20 22.36 5.84
CA GLU A 273 -8.60 22.16 6.24
C GLU A 273 -9.14 20.80 5.77
N TYR A 274 -8.83 20.41 4.53
CA TYR A 274 -9.21 19.10 4.00
C TYR A 274 -8.42 17.96 4.67
N ALA A 275 -7.12 18.18 4.91
CA ALA A 275 -6.29 17.20 5.61
C ALA A 275 -6.80 16.93 7.03
N ALA A 276 -7.28 17.96 7.73
CA ALA A 276 -7.82 17.84 9.08
C ALA A 276 -9.05 16.92 9.15
N LEU A 277 -9.87 16.87 8.10
CA LEU A 277 -11.01 15.94 8.03
C LEU A 277 -10.59 14.48 7.79
N LEU A 278 -9.47 14.25 7.10
CA LEU A 278 -8.97 12.90 6.82
C LEU A 278 -8.24 12.30 8.02
N ARG A 279 -7.42 13.11 8.72
CA ARG A 279 -6.53 12.66 9.80
C ARG A 279 -7.18 11.76 10.86
N PRO A 280 -8.40 12.03 11.37
CA PRO A 280 -9.04 11.15 12.35
C PRO A 280 -9.25 9.71 11.85
N SER A 281 -9.44 9.53 10.54
CA SER A 281 -9.68 8.23 9.92
C SER A 281 -8.46 7.63 9.19
N VAL A 282 -7.43 8.45 8.96
CA VAL A 282 -6.14 8.05 8.38
C VAL A 282 -5.02 8.74 9.17
N PRO A 283 -4.68 8.24 10.39
CA PRO A 283 -3.74 8.92 11.27
C PRO A 283 -2.31 9.03 10.69
N HIS A 284 -1.92 8.06 9.87
CA HIS A 284 -0.62 8.01 9.18
C HIS A 284 -0.57 8.80 7.86
N LEU A 285 -1.53 9.70 7.61
CA LEU A 285 -1.62 10.48 6.39
C LEU A 285 -0.41 11.41 6.19
N LEU A 286 0.32 11.25 5.09
CA LEU A 286 1.36 12.20 4.70
C LEU A 286 0.76 13.40 3.97
N THR A 287 1.06 14.60 4.44
CA THR A 287 0.70 15.88 3.79
C THR A 287 1.97 16.64 3.39
N PRO A 288 2.59 16.35 2.22
CA PRO A 288 3.92 16.87 1.89
C PRO A 288 3.90 18.32 1.39
N LEU A 289 2.71 18.87 1.12
CA LEU A 289 2.56 20.26 0.67
C LEU A 289 2.54 21.20 1.87
N THR A 290 3.45 22.17 1.85
CA THR A 290 3.59 23.21 2.88
C THR A 290 3.55 24.60 2.24
N GLY A 291 3.15 25.61 3.01
CA GLY A 291 3.00 26.98 2.54
C GLY A 291 1.63 27.26 1.92
N GLY A 292 1.58 28.21 0.98
CA GLY A 292 0.37 28.61 0.27
C GLY A 292 0.16 27.87 -1.05
N MET A 293 -0.89 28.25 -1.79
CA MET A 293 -1.22 27.61 -3.07
C MET A 293 -0.10 27.75 -4.11
N GLY A 294 0.68 28.84 -4.08
CA GLY A 294 1.81 29.03 -4.98
C GLY A 294 2.93 28.01 -4.73
N GLU A 295 3.33 27.86 -3.47
CA GLU A 295 4.32 26.89 -3.01
C GLU A 295 3.86 25.46 -3.27
N HIS A 296 2.59 25.16 -2.98
CA HIS A 296 1.97 23.86 -3.29
C HIS A 296 2.11 23.50 -4.76
N ARG A 297 1.84 24.45 -5.67
CA ARG A 297 1.99 24.22 -7.12
C ARG A 297 3.45 24.02 -7.52
N GLY A 298 4.38 24.75 -6.89
CA GLY A 298 5.83 24.54 -7.05
C GLY A 298 6.26 23.13 -6.67
N LEU A 299 5.84 22.65 -5.48
CA LEU A 299 6.11 21.29 -5.02
C LEU A 299 5.47 20.22 -5.92
N CYS A 300 4.23 20.45 -6.41
CA CYS A 300 3.60 19.54 -7.35
C CYS A 300 4.37 19.45 -8.68
N LYS A 301 4.86 20.58 -9.19
CA LYS A 301 5.72 20.62 -10.38
C LYS A 301 7.00 19.82 -10.15
N GLN A 302 7.69 20.05 -9.03
CA GLN A 302 8.88 19.27 -8.65
C GLN A 302 8.58 17.78 -8.53
N ALA A 303 7.43 17.39 -8.00
CA ALA A 303 7.04 15.98 -7.91
C ALA A 303 6.81 15.36 -9.29
N CYS A 304 6.35 16.12 -10.28
CA CYS A 304 6.26 15.64 -11.67
C CYS A 304 7.67 15.40 -12.26
N GLU A 305 8.59 16.33 -12.02
CA GLU A 305 9.93 16.36 -12.64
C GLU A 305 10.95 15.44 -11.96
N HIS A 306 10.84 15.21 -10.64
CA HIS A 306 11.87 14.54 -9.85
C HIS A 306 11.37 13.24 -9.20
N SER A 307 11.81 12.10 -9.72
CA SER A 307 11.48 10.78 -9.16
C SER A 307 12.01 10.56 -7.74
N ALA A 308 13.18 11.12 -7.42
CA ALA A 308 13.76 11.04 -6.08
C ALA A 308 12.86 11.71 -5.01
N LEU A 309 12.21 12.82 -5.36
CA LEU A 309 11.24 13.48 -4.48
C LEU A 309 10.02 12.58 -4.24
N ARG A 310 9.48 11.97 -5.30
CA ARG A 310 8.35 11.03 -5.19
C ARG A 310 8.68 9.82 -4.32
N GLU A 311 9.86 9.23 -4.49
CA GLU A 311 10.27 8.11 -3.64
C GLU A 311 10.55 8.54 -2.20
N SER A 312 11.04 9.75 -1.96
CA SER A 312 11.15 10.31 -0.61
C SER A 312 9.78 10.45 0.06
N TRP A 313 8.78 10.98 -0.64
CA TRP A 313 7.42 11.09 -0.11
C TRP A 313 6.83 9.71 0.20
N TRP A 314 7.02 8.72 -0.67
CA TRP A 314 6.53 7.38 -0.40
C TRP A 314 7.25 6.68 0.76
N LYS A 315 8.55 6.93 0.95
CA LYS A 315 9.27 6.45 2.14
C LYS A 315 8.72 7.06 3.43
N GLN A 316 8.43 8.36 3.42
CA GLN A 316 7.84 9.05 4.56
C GLN A 316 6.42 8.53 4.87
N ALA A 317 5.59 8.34 3.84
CA ALA A 317 4.25 7.79 4.00
C ALA A 317 4.28 6.36 4.58
N ALA A 318 5.22 5.54 4.12
CA ALA A 318 5.41 4.19 4.68
C ALA A 318 5.90 4.24 6.13
N SER A 319 6.83 5.13 6.49
CA SER A 319 7.32 5.29 7.87
C SER A 319 6.19 5.72 8.81
N GLY A 320 5.37 6.70 8.40
CA GLY A 320 4.23 7.15 9.20
C GLY A 320 3.20 6.04 9.44
N PHE A 321 3.02 5.12 8.48
CA PHE A 321 2.20 3.93 8.68
C PHE A 321 2.77 3.02 9.78
N GLU A 322 4.06 2.67 9.69
CA GLU A 322 4.69 1.77 10.67
C GLU A 322 4.62 2.36 12.08
N GLU A 323 4.96 3.64 12.23
CA GLU A 323 4.89 4.37 13.51
C GLU A 323 3.49 4.28 14.12
N HIS A 324 2.44 4.52 13.32
CA HIS A 324 1.06 4.42 13.78
C HIS A 324 0.68 3.00 14.22
N THR A 325 1.06 1.99 13.45
CA THR A 325 0.75 0.58 13.78
C THR A 325 1.52 0.04 14.98
N THR A 326 2.69 0.60 15.31
CA THR A 326 3.44 0.22 16.51
C THR A 326 2.95 0.90 17.79
N ALA A 327 2.22 2.01 17.67
CA ALA A 327 1.76 2.80 18.79
C ALA A 327 0.35 2.43 19.31
N GLY A 328 -0.39 1.61 18.56
CA GLY A 328 -1.75 1.13 18.91
C GLY A 328 -1.76 -0.35 19.26
#